data_AF-F3KHX9-F1
#
_entry.id   AF-F3KHX9-F1
#
_cell.length_a   1.000
_cell.length_b   1.000
_cell.length_c   1.000
_cell.angle_alpha   90.00
_cell.angle_beta   90.00
_cell.angle_gamma   90.00
#
_symmetry.space_group_name_H-M   'P 1'
#
loop_
_entity.id
_entity.type
_entity.pdbx_description
1 polymer ?
#
loop_
_entity_poly.entity_id
_entity_poly.type
_entity_poly.pdbx_seq_one_letter_code
_entity_poly.pdbx_strand_id
1 'polypeptide(L)'
;MHLAGSGRVIIQLTGKLAEGQILCDETGTKVAKVMELIGPIKRPFASATPLTNNIKKYIGKSVFTFDHSPANTQKFRRRRK
;
A
#
# COMPACT_ATOMS: atom_id res chain seq x y z
N MET A 1 -2.17 -9.91 5.12
CA MET A 1 -2.12 -9.61 3.67
C MET A 1 -2.28 -10.90 2.89
N HIS A 2 -3.08 -10.90 1.82
CA HIS A 2 -3.30 -12.05 0.93
C HIS A 2 -3.29 -11.60 -0.54
N LEU A 3 -2.73 -12.41 -1.45
CA LEU A 3 -2.78 -12.17 -2.89
C LEU A 3 -3.98 -12.92 -3.48
N ALA A 4 -4.99 -12.19 -3.94
CA ALA A 4 -6.17 -12.76 -4.58
C ALA A 4 -5.85 -13.26 -6.00
N GLY A 5 -6.66 -14.20 -6.50
CA GLY A 5 -6.53 -14.72 -7.88
C GLY A 5 -6.66 -13.65 -8.97
N SER A 6 -7.29 -12.52 -8.67
CA SER A 6 -7.39 -11.36 -9.57
C SER A 6 -6.10 -10.53 -9.69
N GLY A 7 -5.04 -10.90 -8.95
CA GLY A 7 -3.80 -10.13 -8.88
C GLY A 7 -3.85 -8.94 -7.91
N ARG A 8 -5.00 -8.71 -7.26
CA ARG A 8 -5.12 -7.71 -6.19
C ARG A 8 -4.66 -8.26 -4.85
N VAL A 9 -4.23 -7.36 -3.99
CA VAL A 9 -3.79 -7.65 -2.64
C VAL A 9 -4.89 -7.25 -1.67
N ILE A 10 -5.28 -8.18 -0.79
CA ILE A 10 -6.25 -7.96 0.26
C ILE A 10 -5.52 -7.72 1.57
N ILE A 11 -5.79 -6.58 2.20
CA ILE A 11 -5.07 -6.09 3.37
C ILE A 11 -6.10 -5.76 4.44
N GLN A 12 -6.02 -6.40 5.59
CA GLN A 12 -6.86 -6.04 6.73
C GLN A 12 -6.39 -4.70 7.30
N LEU A 13 -7.31 -3.77 7.48
CA LEU A 13 -7.04 -2.45 8.03
C LEU A 13 -7.58 -2.34 9.46
N THR A 14 -6.94 -1.49 10.24
CA THR A 14 -7.40 -1.09 11.58
C THR A 14 -8.29 0.15 11.55
N GLY A 15 -8.36 0.85 10.41
CA GLY A 15 -9.13 2.07 10.23
C GLY A 15 -9.54 2.29 8.77
N LYS A 16 -10.24 3.39 8.51
CA LYS A 16 -10.63 3.79 7.16
C LYS A 16 -9.43 4.37 6.42
N LEU A 17 -9.37 4.08 5.13
CA LEU A 17 -8.32 4.57 4.23
C LEU A 17 -8.97 5.17 2.98
N ALA A 18 -8.36 6.22 2.42
CA ALA A 18 -8.81 6.81 1.18
C ALA A 18 -8.39 5.95 -0.03
N GLU A 19 -9.20 5.99 -1.08
CA GLU A 19 -8.80 5.46 -2.38
C GLU A 19 -7.56 6.18 -2.92
N GLY A 20 -6.69 5.44 -3.59
CA GLY A 20 -5.48 5.94 -4.22
C GLY A 20 -4.28 6.04 -3.28
N GLN A 21 -4.46 5.85 -1.98
CA GLN A 21 -3.39 5.92 -1.00
C GLN A 21 -2.37 4.78 -1.20
N ILE A 22 -1.09 5.11 -1.01
CA ILE A 22 0.00 4.15 -1.16
C ILE A 22 0.33 3.55 0.20
N LEU A 23 0.50 2.24 0.21
CA LEU A 23 0.96 1.48 1.36
C LEU A 23 2.43 1.13 1.18
N CYS A 24 3.22 1.30 2.23
CA CYS A 24 4.63 0.97 2.28
C CYS A 24 4.94 -0.05 3.37
N ASP A 25 6.10 -0.68 3.28
CA ASP A 25 6.66 -1.48 4.37
C ASP A 25 7.35 -0.57 5.42
N GLU A 26 7.94 -1.21 6.43
CA GLU A 26 8.71 -0.55 7.49
C GLU A 26 9.94 0.22 6.97
N THR A 27 10.46 -0.14 5.80
CA THR A 27 11.62 0.51 5.16
C THR A 27 11.23 1.70 4.28
N GLY A 28 9.92 1.95 4.10
CA GLY A 28 9.40 2.95 3.19
C GLY A 28 9.30 2.49 1.74
N THR A 29 9.53 1.20 1.46
CA THR A 29 9.34 0.63 0.13
C THR A 29 7.85 0.59 -0.19
N LYS A 30 7.45 1.14 -1.34
CA LYS A 30 6.04 1.14 -1.79
C LYS A 30 5.62 -0.28 -2.18
N VAL A 31 4.57 -0.79 -1.53
CA VAL A 31 4.11 -2.17 -1.66
C VAL A 31 2.86 -2.25 -2.53
N ALA A 32 1.85 -1.42 -2.26
CA ALA A 32 0.56 -1.47 -2.94
C ALA A 32 -0.16 -0.12 -2.95
N LYS A 33 -1.06 0.09 -3.90
CA LYS A 33 -1.95 1.25 -3.98
C LYS A 33 -3.38 0.81 -3.71
N VAL A 34 -4.05 1.42 -2.74
CA VAL A 34 -5.43 1.07 -2.38
C VAL A 34 -6.40 1.55 -3.45
N MET A 35 -7.29 0.66 -3.88
CA MET A 35 -8.33 0.95 -4.89
C MET A 35 -9.69 1.07 -4.24
N GLU A 36 -10.03 0.18 -3.32
CA GLU A 36 -11.33 0.19 -2.67
C GLU A 36 -11.23 -0.43 -1.28
N LEU A 37 -12.18 -0.05 -0.44
CA LEU A 37 -12.35 -0.56 0.91
C LEU A 37 -13.59 -1.43 0.95
N ILE A 38 -13.43 -2.67 1.41
CA ILE A 38 -14.45 -3.72 1.42
C ILE A 38 -14.64 -4.26 2.84
N GLY A 39 -15.78 -4.91 3.07
CA GLY A 39 -16.05 -5.59 4.34
C GLY A 39 -16.56 -4.66 5.47
N PRO A 40 -16.43 -5.10 6.74
CA PRO A 40 -17.14 -4.47 7.86
C PRO A 40 -16.52 -3.14 8.29
N ILE A 41 -17.38 -2.22 8.76
CA ILE A 41 -17.00 -0.84 9.12
C ILE A 41 -15.91 -0.78 10.21
N LYS A 42 -15.96 -1.67 11.21
CA LYS A 42 -15.03 -1.66 12.36
C LYS A 42 -13.63 -2.20 12.01
N ARG A 43 -13.54 -3.15 11.07
CA ARG A 43 -12.28 -3.80 10.67
C ARG A 43 -12.30 -4.06 9.17
N PRO A 44 -12.21 -3.00 8.36
CA PRO A 44 -12.35 -3.14 6.93
C PRO A 44 -11.15 -3.82 6.31
N PHE A 45 -11.31 -4.25 5.06
CA PHE A 45 -10.21 -4.70 4.22
C PHE A 45 -10.01 -3.71 3.08
N ALA A 46 -8.78 -3.53 2.63
CA ALA A 46 -8.46 -2.84 1.39
C ALA A 46 -8.19 -3.86 0.29
N SER A 47 -8.78 -3.63 -0.87
CA SER A 47 -8.37 -4.21 -2.14
C SER A 47 -7.39 -3.25 -2.80
N ALA A 48 -6.19 -3.72 -3.05
CA ALA A 48 -5.07 -2.89 -3.49
C ALA A 48 -4.35 -3.48 -4.70
N THR A 49 -3.87 -2.62 -5.58
CA THR A 49 -3.03 -3.00 -6.72
C THR A 49 -1.58 -3.09 -6.25
N PRO A 50 -0.88 -4.23 -6.42
CA PRO A 50 0.51 -4.35 -6.04
C PRO A 50 1.39 -3.41 -6.89
N LEU A 51 2.37 -2.76 -6.26
CA LEU A 51 3.35 -1.90 -6.92
C LEU A 51 4.71 -2.60 -7.11
N THR A 52 4.80 -3.88 -6.73
CA THR A 52 6.01 -4.69 -6.80
C THR A 52 5.71 -6.10 -7.29
N ASN A 53 6.60 -6.65 -8.12
CA ASN A 53 6.50 -8.01 -8.64
C ASN A 53 6.71 -9.07 -7.55
N ASN A 54 7.32 -8.69 -6.42
CA ASN A 54 7.66 -9.60 -5.32
C ASN A 54 6.64 -9.54 -4.16
N ILE A 55 5.37 -9.32 -4.46
CA ILE A 55 4.32 -9.12 -3.45
C ILE A 55 4.20 -10.28 -2.44
N LYS A 56 4.52 -11.50 -2.88
CA LYS A 56 4.53 -12.70 -2.04
C LYS A 56 5.44 -12.56 -0.81
N LYS A 57 6.50 -11.75 -0.87
CA LYS A 57 7.42 -11.49 0.26
C LYS A 57 6.79 -10.65 1.38
N TYR A 58 5.68 -9.98 1.10
CA TYR A 58 4.96 -9.11 2.03
C TYR A 58 3.71 -9.79 2.62
N ILE A 59 3.41 -11.03 2.21
CA ILE A 59 2.36 -11.83 2.82
C ILE A 59 2.73 -12.08 4.29
N GLY A 60 1.78 -11.83 5.19
CA GLY A 60 1.99 -11.91 6.64
C GLY A 60 2.72 -10.72 7.27
N LYS A 61 3.24 -9.77 6.47
CA LYS A 61 3.87 -8.55 6.98
C LYS A 61 2.88 -7.41 7.14
N SER A 62 3.19 -6.52 8.07
CA SER A 62 2.46 -5.26 8.26
C SER A 62 2.84 -4.26 7.18
N VAL A 63 1.87 -3.45 6.77
CA VAL A 63 2.08 -2.34 5.85
C VAL A 63 1.43 -1.09 6.42
N PHE A 64 2.02 0.05 6.09
CA PHE A 64 1.69 1.34 6.68
C PHE A 64 1.30 2.33 5.59
N THR A 65 0.60 3.38 5.98
CA THR A 65 0.28 4.46 5.08
C THR A 65 1.53 5.25 4.75
N PHE A 66 1.77 5.47 3.46
CA PHE A 66 2.83 6.38 3.04
C PHE A 66 2.34 7.82 3.27
N ASP A 67 2.68 8.40 4.42
CA ASP A 67 2.39 9.80 4.70
C ASP A 67 3.25 10.68 3.79
N HIS A 68 2.65 11.12 2.69
CA HIS A 68 3.12 12.25 1.94
C HIS A 68 2.84 13.49 2.79
N SER A 69 3.77 13.86 3.68
CA SER A 69 3.78 15.24 4.16
C SER A 69 3.88 16.14 2.91
N PRO A 70 2.90 17.01 2.63
CA PRO A 70 2.97 17.91 1.47
C PRO A 70 4.16 18.89 1.55
N ALA A 71 4.88 18.92 2.68
CA ALA A 71 6.07 19.74 2.88
C ALA A 71 7.39 19.13 2.36
N ASN A 72 7.43 17.86 1.92
CA ASN A 72 8.67 17.26 1.42
C ASN A 72 8.59 16.93 -0.07
N THR A 73 8.81 17.96 -0.89
CA THR A 73 9.30 17.80 -2.26
C THR A 73 10.67 17.10 -2.21
N GLN A 74 10.68 15.77 -2.07
CA GLN A 74 11.90 15.00 -2.28
C GLN A 74 12.32 15.19 -3.74
N LYS A 75 13.25 16.13 -3.92
CA LYS A 75 13.94 16.43 -5.17
C LYS A 75 14.37 15.12 -5.80
N PHE A 76 13.67 14.72 -6.86
CA PHE A 76 14.09 13.68 -7.77
C PHE A 76 15.42 14.14 -8.38
N ARG A 77 16.54 13.83 -7.72
CA ARG A 77 17.88 14.04 -8.25
C ARG A 77 18.05 13.06 -9.41
N ARG A 78 17.58 13.45 -10.60
CA ARG A 78 18.04 12.90 -11.87
C ARG A 78 19.56 13.09 -11.90
N ARG A 79 20.32 12.05 -11.53
CA ARG A 79 21.72 11.96 -11.92
C ARG A 79 21.72 11.68 -13.43
N ARG A 80 21.89 12.75 -14.21
CA ARG A 80 22.47 12.63 -15.55
C ARG A 80 23.97 12.39 -15.37
N LYS A 81 24.46 11.24 -15.82
CA LYS A 81 25.75 11.08 -16.48
C LYS A 81 25.68 9.84 -17.36
#